data_AF-A0A3Q1JYH3-F1
#
_entry.id   AF-A0A3Q1JYH3-F1
#
_cell.length_a   1.000
_cell.length_b   1.000
_cell.length_c   1.000
_cell.angle_alpha   90.00
_cell.angle_beta   90.00
_cell.angle_gamma   90.00
#
_symmetry.space_group_name_H-M   'P 1'
#
loop_
_entity.id
_entity.type
_entity.pdbx_description
1 polymer ?
#
loop_
_entity_poly.entity_id
_entity_poly.type
_entity_poly.pdbx_seq_one_letter_code
_entity_poly.pdbx_strand_id
1 'polypeptide(L)'
;MKLPAISIPSTPLCLPQDTSPVRQSRCLVVTPMTFPMISDSARLCTSSQSIPILNPLHPPLVHKRTVSLETPAVHHHNHQRTLIMQRREHYRYHQVWRKPFYGTSSEREEYRKDLREQLMRQIEEKCVALKMQLSSKLKEAEYVCEVDRLALSSEREQRIQHSRAMTAYRDENKRLMEQRWRDKALTRSQEALKERQLLRLNPINWSGTLK
;
A
#
# COMPACT_ATOMS: atom_id res chain seq x y z
N MET A 1 9.89 25.39 -15.39
CA MET A 1 9.12 24.12 -15.23
C MET A 1 9.36 23.60 -13.82
N LYS A 2 8.41 23.77 -12.89
CA LYS A 2 8.51 23.26 -11.51
C LYS A 2 7.90 21.85 -11.48
N LEU A 3 8.67 20.86 -11.03
CA LEU A 3 8.18 19.49 -10.82
C LEU A 3 7.40 19.41 -9.49
N PRO A 4 6.32 18.61 -9.40
CA PRO A 4 5.58 18.44 -8.15
C PRO A 4 6.37 17.55 -7.19
N ALA A 5 6.50 17.99 -5.94
CA ALA A 5 7.11 17.22 -4.87
C ALA A 5 6.24 16.00 -4.53
N ILE A 6 6.83 14.81 -4.61
CA ILE A 6 6.18 13.55 -4.28
C ILE A 6 6.17 13.43 -2.75
N SER A 7 5.00 13.55 -2.14
CA SER A 7 4.79 13.26 -0.71
C SER A 7 4.67 11.74 -0.52
N ILE A 8 5.61 11.16 0.22
CA ILE A 8 5.55 9.76 0.63
C ILE A 8 4.56 9.66 1.81
N PRO A 9 3.60 8.72 1.80
CA PRO A 9 2.77 8.48 2.98
C PRO A 9 3.65 7.92 4.10
N SER A 10 3.85 8.75 5.13
CA SER A 10 4.42 8.36 6.41
C SER A 10 3.46 7.40 7.11
N THR A 11 3.84 6.12 7.19
CA THR A 11 3.17 5.16 8.06
C THR A 11 3.55 5.50 9.50
N PRO A 12 2.61 5.85 10.39
CA PRO A 12 2.95 6.06 11.80
C PRO A 12 3.39 4.72 12.40
N LEU A 13 4.64 4.66 12.86
CA LEU A 13 5.10 3.60 13.75
C LEU A 13 4.33 3.76 15.07
N CYS A 14 3.30 2.94 15.28
CA CYS A 14 2.70 2.74 16.59
C CYS A 14 3.74 2.06 17.50
N LEU A 15 4.47 2.87 18.26
CA LEU A 15 5.16 2.40 19.45
C LEU A 15 4.09 1.91 20.44
N PRO A 16 4.22 0.71 21.02
CA PRO A 16 3.33 0.29 22.10
C PRO A 16 3.51 1.27 23.25
N GLN A 17 2.46 2.03 23.53
CA GLN A 17 2.43 2.90 24.69
C GLN A 17 2.39 1.99 25.92
N ASP A 18 3.46 2.01 26.71
CA ASP A 18 3.54 1.32 27.99
C ASP A 18 2.39 1.83 28.89
N THR A 19 1.27 1.12 28.87
CA THR A 19 0.23 1.28 29.88
C THR A 19 0.81 0.81 31.19
N SER A 20 1.06 1.75 32.09
CA SER A 20 1.38 1.48 33.49
C SER A 20 0.37 0.48 34.06
N PRO A 21 0.81 -0.52 34.86
CA PRO A 21 -0.11 -1.47 35.44
C PRO A 21 -1.05 -0.72 36.38
N VAL A 22 -2.33 -0.67 36.03
CA VAL A 22 -3.39 -0.24 36.95
C VAL A 22 -3.29 -1.16 38.16
N ARG A 23 -2.80 -0.60 39.25
CA ARG A 23 -2.70 -1.23 40.56
C ARG A 23 -4.12 -1.58 40.98
N GLN A 24 -4.56 -2.81 40.68
CA GLN A 24 -5.78 -3.36 41.22
C GLN A 24 -5.60 -3.44 42.74
N SER A 25 -6.12 -2.41 43.41
CA SER A 25 -6.36 -2.42 44.84
C SER A 25 -7.14 -3.68 45.15
N ARG A 26 -6.50 -4.63 45.83
CA ARG A 26 -7.19 -5.76 46.46
C ARG A 26 -8.05 -5.16 47.57
N CYS A 27 -9.31 -4.86 47.28
CA CYS A 27 -10.30 -4.68 48.33
C CYS A 27 -10.45 -6.02 49.05
N LEU A 28 -9.83 -6.12 50.24
CA LEU A 28 -10.18 -7.14 51.22
C LEU A 28 -11.64 -6.90 51.59
N VAL A 29 -12.54 -7.72 51.06
CA VAL A 29 -13.95 -7.73 51.46
C VAL A 29 -13.99 -8.35 52.85
N VAL A 30 -13.90 -7.51 53.89
CA VAL A 30 -14.22 -7.91 55.25
C VAL A 30 -15.74 -8.06 55.30
N THR A 31 -16.22 -9.30 55.39
CA THR A 31 -17.63 -9.59 55.65
C THR A 31 -17.93 -9.21 57.11
N PRO A 32 -18.78 -8.21 57.40
CA PRO A 32 -19.19 -7.97 58.77
C PRO A 32 -20.12 -9.12 59.21
N MET A 33 -19.68 -9.88 60.22
CA MET A 33 -20.53 -10.84 60.93
C MET A 33 -21.63 -10.04 61.64
N THR A 34 -22.80 -9.95 61.01
CA THR A 34 -24.01 -9.40 61.64
C THR A 34 -24.90 -10.59 61.99
N PHE A 35 -25.03 -10.85 63.29
CA PHE A 35 -26.01 -11.80 63.80
C PHE A 35 -27.43 -11.27 63.53
N PRO A 36 -28.40 -12.14 63.20
CA PRO A 36 -29.77 -11.69 63.01
C PRO A 36 -30.34 -11.24 64.36
N MET A 37 -30.69 -9.95 64.45
CA MET A 37 -31.47 -9.42 65.55
C MET A 37 -32.90 -9.95 65.41
N ILE A 38 -33.29 -10.87 66.29
CA ILE A 38 -34.66 -11.37 66.36
C ILE A 38 -35.52 -10.24 66.95
N SER A 39 -36.27 -9.54 66.12
CA SER A 39 -37.28 -8.57 66.59
C SER A 39 -38.56 -9.31 66.96
N ASP A 40 -38.90 -9.27 68.26
CA ASP A 40 -40.19 -9.67 68.80
C ASP A 40 -41.34 -8.92 68.11
N SER A 41 -42.14 -9.63 67.33
CA SER A 41 -43.39 -9.12 66.75
C SER A 41 -44.59 -9.66 67.53
N ALA A 42 -44.59 -9.45 68.84
CA ALA A 42 -45.80 -9.52 69.65
C ALA A 42 -46.49 -8.14 69.67
N ARG A 43 -47.15 -7.76 68.56
CA ARG A 43 -48.10 -6.63 68.55
C ARG A 43 -49.29 -6.91 67.63
N LEU A 44 -50.36 -7.35 68.29
CA LEU A 44 -51.76 -6.95 68.09
C LEU A 44 -52.21 -6.75 66.64
N CYS A 45 -52.94 -7.77 66.15
CA CYS A 45 -53.79 -7.70 64.97
C CYS A 45 -54.96 -6.75 65.25
N THR A 46 -54.78 -5.46 64.99
CA THR A 46 -55.87 -4.51 64.81
C THR A 46 -55.44 -3.44 63.81
N SER A 47 -56.24 -3.27 62.76
CA SER A 47 -56.35 -2.15 61.81
C SER A 47 -56.07 -2.54 60.36
N SER A 48 -57.13 -2.41 59.58
CA SER A 48 -57.20 -2.54 58.14
C SER A 48 -56.21 -1.56 57.49
N GLN A 49 -55.08 -2.06 56.99
CA GLN A 49 -54.17 -1.26 56.18
C GLN A 49 -54.35 -1.65 54.71
N SER A 50 -54.81 -0.69 53.92
CA SER A 50 -54.91 -0.76 52.47
C SER A 50 -53.54 -1.06 51.86
N ILE A 51 -53.50 -1.96 50.87
CA ILE A 51 -52.30 -2.24 50.09
C ILE A 51 -51.92 -0.93 49.36
N PRO A 52 -50.74 -0.34 49.58
CA PRO A 52 -50.33 0.84 48.84
C PRO A 52 -50.17 0.48 47.36
N ILE A 53 -50.74 1.31 46.47
CA ILE A 53 -50.67 1.13 45.02
C ILE A 53 -49.19 1.15 44.59
N LEU A 54 -48.70 0.02 44.09
CA LEU A 54 -47.31 -0.15 43.65
C LEU A 54 -47.09 0.61 42.34
N ASN A 55 -46.10 1.51 42.29
CA ASN A 55 -45.75 2.21 41.05
C ASN A 55 -44.97 1.25 40.11
N PRO A 56 -45.50 0.89 38.93
CA PRO A 56 -44.86 -0.06 38.02
C PRO A 56 -43.55 0.46 37.40
N LEU A 57 -43.33 1.78 37.41
CA LEU A 57 -42.11 2.37 36.87
C LEU A 57 -40.93 2.29 37.84
N HIS A 58 -41.15 2.04 39.13
CA HIS A 58 -40.11 1.94 40.16
C HIS A 58 -40.33 0.69 41.01
N PRO A 59 -39.94 -0.50 40.52
CA PRO A 59 -39.99 -1.70 41.33
C PRO A 59 -39.08 -1.55 42.55
N PRO A 60 -39.51 -1.99 43.75
CA PRO A 60 -38.72 -1.85 44.97
C PRO A 60 -37.35 -2.51 44.80
N LEU A 61 -36.30 -1.80 45.22
CA LEU A 61 -34.91 -2.29 45.25
C LEU A 61 -34.75 -3.35 46.37
N VAL A 62 -35.50 -4.44 46.28
CA VAL A 62 -35.33 -5.57 47.17
C VAL A 62 -34.02 -6.24 46.76
N HIS A 63 -33.09 -6.41 47.71
CA HIS A 63 -31.88 -7.20 47.49
C HIS A 63 -32.31 -8.60 47.06
N LYS A 64 -32.22 -8.90 45.77
CA LYS A 64 -32.51 -10.23 45.26
C LYS A 64 -31.50 -11.17 45.91
N ARG A 65 -31.96 -12.03 46.83
CA ARG A 65 -31.13 -13.12 47.33
C ARG A 65 -30.86 -14.05 46.14
N THR A 66 -29.64 -14.01 45.63
CA THR A 66 -29.12 -15.05 44.74
C THR A 66 -28.99 -16.32 45.57
N VAL A 67 -30.06 -17.09 45.66
CA VAL A 67 -30.04 -18.41 46.29
C VAL A 67 -29.56 -19.40 45.25
N SER A 68 -28.39 -19.99 45.47
CA SER A 68 -27.93 -21.13 44.70
C SER A 68 -28.88 -22.30 44.98
N LEU A 69 -29.63 -22.74 43.97
CA LEU A 69 -30.49 -23.93 44.07
C LEU A 69 -29.68 -25.24 43.98
N GLU A 70 -28.36 -25.13 43.83
CA GLU A 70 -27.45 -26.25 43.70
C GLU A 70 -27.31 -26.99 45.04
N THR A 71 -27.48 -28.31 45.01
CA THR A 71 -27.12 -29.17 46.14
C THR A 71 -25.60 -29.09 46.39
N PRO A 72 -25.13 -29.13 47.65
CA PRO A 72 -23.70 -29.03 47.98
C PRO A 72 -22.78 -29.98 47.19
N ALA A 73 -23.24 -31.20 46.89
CA ALA A 73 -22.50 -32.17 46.07
C ALA A 73 -22.30 -31.71 44.61
N VAL A 74 -23.33 -31.13 44.00
CA VAL A 74 -23.29 -30.57 42.63
C VAL A 74 -22.38 -29.35 42.60
N HIS A 75 -22.50 -28.49 43.61
CA HIS A 75 -21.64 -27.32 43.74
C HIS A 75 -20.15 -27.71 43.86
N HIS A 76 -19.84 -28.71 44.70
CA HIS A 76 -18.48 -29.24 44.82
C HIS A 76 -17.96 -29.84 43.51
N HIS A 77 -18.78 -30.61 42.79
CA HIS A 77 -18.41 -31.18 41.50
C HIS A 77 -18.09 -30.08 40.46
N ASN A 78 -18.95 -29.06 40.35
CA ASN A 78 -18.75 -27.93 39.43
C ASN A 78 -17.49 -27.13 39.78
N HIS A 79 -17.21 -26.94 41.08
CA HIS A 79 -16.00 -26.29 41.54
C HIS A 79 -14.75 -27.07 41.15
N GLN A 80 -14.72 -28.39 41.40
CA GLN A 80 -13.61 -29.26 41.00
C GLN A 80 -13.38 -29.25 39.49
N ARG A 81 -14.46 -29.33 38.70
CA ARG A 81 -14.39 -29.27 37.23
C ARG A 81 -13.78 -27.94 36.75
N THR A 82 -14.18 -26.83 37.35
CA THR A 82 -13.66 -25.50 37.02
C THR A 82 -12.15 -25.42 37.29
N LEU A 83 -11.71 -25.90 38.46
CA LEU A 83 -10.28 -25.95 38.80
C LEU A 83 -9.47 -26.81 37.82
N ILE A 84 -10.01 -27.98 37.45
CA ILE A 84 -9.36 -28.86 36.47
C ILE A 84 -9.23 -28.16 35.12
N MET A 85 -10.27 -27.48 34.64
CA MET A 85 -10.20 -26.74 33.38
C MET A 85 -9.19 -25.60 33.44
N GLN A 86 -9.17 -24.81 34.51
CA GLN A 86 -8.21 -23.73 34.70
C GLN A 86 -6.76 -24.25 34.70
N ARG A 87 -6.50 -25.37 35.40
CA ARG A 87 -5.18 -25.99 35.41
C ARG A 87 -4.76 -26.47 34.02
N ARG A 88 -5.67 -27.13 33.29
CA ARG A 88 -5.41 -27.60 31.91
C ARG A 88 -5.07 -26.44 30.98
N GLU A 89 -5.84 -25.35 31.06
CA GLU A 89 -5.59 -24.16 30.25
C GLU A 89 -4.25 -23.52 30.57
N HIS A 90 -3.94 -23.38 31.85
CA HIS A 90 -2.62 -22.92 32.31
C HIS A 90 -1.51 -23.79 31.72
N TYR A 91 -1.59 -25.12 31.84
CA TYR A 91 -0.58 -26.01 31.26
C TYR A 91 -0.47 -25.85 29.74
N ARG A 92 -1.59 -25.75 29.01
CA ARG A 92 -1.59 -25.56 27.56
C ARG A 92 -0.88 -24.27 27.15
N TYR A 93 -1.26 -23.15 27.77
CA TYR A 93 -0.67 -21.85 27.48
C TYR A 93 0.83 -21.83 27.78
N HIS A 94 1.22 -22.48 28.88
CA HIS A 94 2.59 -22.43 29.35
C HIS A 94 3.53 -23.51 28.79
N GLN A 95 3.03 -24.48 28.03
CA GLN A 95 3.85 -25.55 27.48
C GLN A 95 4.99 -25.05 26.57
N VAL A 96 4.75 -24.01 25.76
CA VAL A 96 5.71 -23.56 24.74
C VAL A 96 6.95 -22.94 25.37
N TRP A 97 6.80 -22.00 26.31
CA TRP A 97 7.94 -21.35 26.99
C TRP A 97 8.50 -22.18 28.14
N ARG A 98 7.81 -23.25 28.56
CA ARG A 98 8.35 -24.20 29.53
C ARG A 98 9.54 -24.97 28.94
N LYS A 99 9.45 -25.41 27.67
CA LYS A 99 10.45 -26.30 27.04
C LYS A 99 11.90 -25.76 27.10
N PRO A 100 12.17 -24.48 26.82
CA PRO A 100 13.54 -23.95 26.85
C PRO A 100 14.17 -23.91 28.26
N PHE A 101 13.37 -23.62 29.30
CA PHE A 101 13.88 -23.33 30.65
C PHE A 101 13.64 -24.44 31.67
N TYR A 102 12.47 -25.09 31.60
CA TYR A 102 11.97 -26.07 32.58
C TYR A 102 11.63 -27.43 31.95
N GLY A 103 12.06 -27.65 30.71
CA GLY A 103 11.94 -28.92 30.02
C GLY A 103 13.04 -29.91 30.41
N THR A 104 12.82 -31.16 30.04
CA THR A 104 13.80 -32.25 30.13
C THR A 104 15.04 -31.90 29.29
N SER A 105 16.19 -32.54 29.56
CA SER A 105 17.41 -32.31 28.75
C SER A 105 17.19 -32.55 27.25
N SER A 106 16.40 -33.58 26.89
CA SER A 106 16.00 -33.88 25.51
C SER A 106 15.16 -32.77 24.89
N GLU A 107 14.11 -32.32 25.57
CA GLU A 107 13.20 -31.27 25.08
C GLU A 107 13.93 -29.93 24.86
N ARG A 108 14.90 -29.62 25.72
CA ARG A 108 15.74 -28.42 25.55
C ARG A 108 16.64 -28.52 24.33
N GLU A 109 17.21 -29.69 24.05
CA GLU A 109 18.05 -29.89 22.87
C GLU A 109 17.24 -29.83 21.58
N GLU A 110 16.06 -30.44 21.56
CA GLU A 110 15.13 -30.37 20.42
C GLU A 110 14.73 -28.92 20.12
N TYR A 111 14.38 -28.14 21.16
CA TYR A 111 14.11 -26.71 20.99
C TYR A 111 15.31 -25.94 20.40
N ARG A 112 16.53 -26.20 20.87
CA ARG A 112 17.74 -25.56 20.32
C ARG A 112 18.01 -25.96 18.87
N LYS A 113 17.70 -27.21 18.50
CA LYS A 113 17.82 -27.71 17.13
C LYS A 113 16.79 -27.03 16.23
N ASP A 114 15.52 -27.01 16.62
CA ASP A 114 14.45 -26.35 15.88
C ASP A 114 14.75 -24.87 15.63
N LEU A 115 15.24 -24.16 16.66
CA LEU A 115 15.64 -22.76 16.55
C LEU A 115 16.77 -22.57 15.52
N ARG A 116 17.80 -23.44 15.54
CA ARG A 116 18.88 -23.42 14.55
C ARG A 116 18.35 -23.68 13.14
N GLU A 117 17.47 -24.65 12.96
CA GLU A 117 16.87 -24.97 11.66
C GLU A 117 15.98 -23.83 11.13
N GLN A 118 15.24 -23.15 12.00
CA GLN A 118 14.45 -21.97 11.62
C GLN A 118 15.37 -20.82 11.20
N LEU A 119 16.43 -20.55 11.94
CA LEU A 119 17.41 -19.52 11.58
C LEU A 119 18.10 -19.85 10.25
N MET A 120 18.50 -21.10 10.03
CA MET A 120 19.07 -21.53 8.75
C MET A 120 18.10 -21.34 7.59
N ARG A 121 16.82 -21.70 7.77
CA ARG A 121 15.78 -21.45 6.76
C ARG A 121 15.62 -19.96 6.46
N GLN A 122 15.57 -19.11 7.48
CA GLN A 122 15.49 -17.67 7.29
C GLN A 122 16.69 -17.11 6.52
N ILE A 123 17.90 -17.58 6.82
CA ILE A 123 19.11 -17.18 6.10
C ILE A 123 19.03 -17.60 4.64
N GLU A 124 18.63 -18.85 4.36
CA GLU A 124 18.50 -19.37 3.00
C GLU A 124 17.45 -18.58 2.20
N GLU A 125 16.27 -18.36 2.77
CA GLU A 125 15.20 -17.58 2.16
C GLU A 125 15.65 -16.15 1.83
N LYS A 126 16.36 -15.50 2.75
CA LYS A 126 16.93 -14.15 2.53
C LYS A 126 17.99 -14.16 1.43
N CYS A 127 18.86 -15.16 1.40
CA CYS A 127 19.86 -15.31 0.35
C CYS A 127 19.22 -15.49 -1.03
N VAL A 128 18.19 -16.33 -1.14
CA VAL A 128 17.45 -16.55 -2.38
C VAL A 128 16.76 -15.26 -2.83
N ALA A 129 16.08 -14.57 -1.91
CA ALA A 129 15.42 -13.30 -2.21
C ALA A 129 16.39 -12.24 -2.73
N LEU A 130 17.58 -12.12 -2.11
CA LEU A 130 18.62 -11.19 -2.56
C LEU A 130 19.16 -11.56 -3.95
N LYS A 131 19.41 -12.85 -4.21
CA LYS A 131 19.84 -13.32 -5.54
C LYS A 131 18.80 -13.00 -6.61
N MET A 132 17.51 -13.25 -6.31
CA MET A 132 16.42 -12.91 -7.22
C MET A 132 16.36 -11.40 -7.48
N GLN A 133 16.43 -10.58 -6.43
CA GLN A 133 16.42 -9.12 -6.55
C GLN A 133 17.58 -8.63 -7.43
N LEU A 134 18.80 -9.13 -7.20
CA LEU A 134 19.97 -8.78 -8.00
C LEU A 134 19.79 -9.20 -9.47
N SER A 135 19.28 -10.40 -9.73
CA SER A 135 19.03 -10.85 -11.10
C SER A 135 17.97 -9.99 -11.81
N SER A 136 16.93 -9.53 -11.10
CA SER A 136 15.93 -8.61 -11.64
C SER A 136 16.57 -7.27 -12.00
N LYS A 137 17.39 -6.73 -11.10
CA LYS A 137 18.08 -5.45 -11.32
C LYS A 137 19.06 -5.49 -12.48
N LEU A 138 19.75 -6.61 -12.68
CA LEU A 138 20.62 -6.80 -13.84
C LEU A 138 19.80 -6.79 -15.14
N LYS A 139 18.69 -7.53 -15.20
CA LYS A 139 17.79 -7.54 -16.38
C LYS A 139 17.20 -6.16 -16.66
N GLU A 140 16.78 -5.44 -15.63
CA GLU A 140 16.29 -4.06 -15.76
C GLU A 140 17.37 -3.14 -16.33
N ALA A 141 18.61 -3.25 -15.84
CA ALA A 141 19.74 -2.45 -16.33
C ALA A 141 20.09 -2.78 -17.78
N GLU A 142 20.17 -4.07 -18.14
CA GLU A 142 20.39 -4.53 -19.52
C GLU A 142 19.31 -4.00 -20.46
N TYR A 143 18.05 -4.05 -20.04
CA TYR A 143 16.93 -3.52 -20.82
C TYR A 143 17.07 -2.01 -21.05
N VAL A 144 17.38 -1.22 -20.02
CA VAL A 144 17.56 0.24 -20.15
C VAL A 144 18.73 0.56 -21.09
N CYS A 145 19.86 -0.14 -20.94
CA CYS A 145 21.00 0.02 -21.84
C CYS A 145 20.63 -0.26 -23.30
N GLU A 146 19.84 -1.30 -23.56
CA GLU A 146 19.41 -1.65 -24.91
C GLU A 146 18.44 -0.63 -25.50
N VAL A 147 17.50 -0.13 -24.69
CA VAL A 147 16.58 0.95 -25.08
C VAL A 147 17.36 2.20 -25.48
N ASP A 148 18.34 2.62 -24.65
CA ASP A 148 19.18 3.78 -24.94
C ASP A 148 20.00 3.58 -26.22
N ARG A 149 20.58 2.39 -26.40
CA ARG A 149 21.33 2.03 -27.62
C ARG A 149 20.45 2.17 -28.86
N LEU A 150 19.22 1.65 -28.80
CA LEU A 150 18.26 1.75 -29.89
C LEU A 150 17.84 3.20 -30.15
N ALA A 151 17.54 3.97 -29.10
CA ALA A 151 17.20 5.39 -29.22
C ALA A 151 18.30 6.18 -29.94
N LEU A 152 19.56 6.04 -29.52
CA LEU A 152 20.71 6.69 -30.15
C LEU A 152 20.88 6.29 -31.62
N SER A 153 20.70 5.00 -31.93
CA SER A 153 20.77 4.52 -33.31
C SER A 153 19.65 5.11 -34.19
N SER A 154 18.44 5.20 -33.66
CA SER A 154 17.29 5.76 -34.36
C SER A 154 17.44 7.27 -34.61
N GLU A 155 17.93 8.02 -33.62
CA GLU A 155 18.18 9.45 -33.76
C GLU A 155 19.28 9.72 -34.81
N ARG A 156 20.36 8.91 -34.79
CA ARG A 156 21.41 8.99 -35.80
C ARG A 156 20.85 8.76 -37.20
N GLU A 157 20.04 7.73 -37.38
CA GLU A 157 19.42 7.42 -38.68
C GLU A 157 18.49 8.55 -39.14
N GLN A 158 17.65 9.09 -38.24
CA GLN A 158 16.78 10.23 -38.54
C GLN A 158 17.59 11.47 -38.98
N ARG A 159 18.72 11.77 -38.32
CA ARG A 159 19.61 12.88 -38.73
C ARG A 159 20.19 12.65 -40.12
N ILE A 160 20.60 11.42 -40.44
CA ILE A 160 21.12 11.06 -41.76
C ILE A 160 20.02 11.20 -42.82
N GLN A 161 18.82 10.67 -42.57
CA GLN A 161 17.68 10.77 -43.47
C GLN A 161 17.27 12.21 -43.73
N HIS A 162 17.20 13.03 -42.67
CA HIS A 162 16.91 14.45 -42.78
C HIS A 162 17.97 15.17 -43.62
N SER A 163 19.26 14.93 -43.35
CA SER A 163 20.36 15.51 -44.13
C SER A 163 20.30 15.12 -45.62
N ARG A 164 20.02 13.85 -45.90
CA ARG A 164 19.83 13.35 -47.28
C ARG A 164 18.65 14.03 -47.97
N ALA A 165 17.51 14.13 -47.29
CA ALA A 165 16.32 14.80 -47.82
C ALA A 165 16.61 16.29 -48.11
N MET A 166 17.27 17.00 -47.20
CA MET A 166 17.64 18.40 -47.40
C MET A 166 18.61 18.59 -48.56
N THR A 167 19.56 17.67 -48.74
CA THR A 167 20.48 17.67 -49.89
C THR A 167 19.71 17.47 -51.20
N ALA A 168 18.78 16.50 -51.24
CA ALA A 168 17.95 16.25 -52.40
C ALA A 168 17.09 17.48 -52.77
N TYR A 169 16.47 18.14 -51.80
CA TYR A 169 15.72 19.37 -52.04
C TYR A 169 16.58 20.50 -52.58
N ARG A 170 17.79 20.67 -52.02
CA ARG A 170 18.74 21.68 -52.51
C ARG A 170 19.09 21.44 -53.98
N ASP A 171 19.40 20.20 -54.33
CA ASP A 171 19.84 19.85 -55.67
C ASP A 171 18.68 19.96 -56.69
N GLU A 172 17.47 19.56 -56.31
CA GLU A 172 16.28 19.73 -57.15
C GLU A 172 15.93 21.21 -57.34
N ASN A 173 16.00 22.02 -56.29
CA ASN A 173 15.80 23.48 -56.40
C ASN A 173 16.83 24.11 -57.33
N LYS A 174 18.10 23.69 -57.26
CA LYS A 174 19.14 24.13 -58.20
C LYS A 174 18.79 23.74 -59.64
N ARG A 175 18.38 22.49 -59.86
CA ARG A 175 17.97 22.00 -61.19
C ARG A 175 16.82 22.84 -61.77
N LEU A 176 15.79 23.11 -60.97
CA LEU A 176 14.64 23.94 -61.37
C LEU A 176 15.05 25.38 -61.68
N MET A 177 15.95 25.96 -60.88
CA MET A 177 16.47 27.32 -61.13
C MET A 177 17.25 27.40 -62.44
N GLU A 178 18.12 26.43 -62.71
CA GLU A 178 18.87 26.36 -63.96
C GLU A 178 17.94 26.14 -65.17
N GLN A 179 16.91 25.29 -65.03
CA GLN A 179 15.91 25.08 -66.08
C GLN A 179 15.16 26.39 -66.37
N ARG A 180 14.63 27.06 -65.34
CA ARG A 180 13.97 28.37 -65.49
C ARG A 180 14.87 29.41 -66.14
N TRP A 181 16.19 29.37 -65.85
CA TRP A 181 17.14 30.27 -66.48
C TRP A 181 17.33 29.97 -67.98
N ARG A 182 17.45 28.69 -68.36
CA ARG A 182 17.51 28.25 -69.77
C ARG A 182 16.23 28.63 -70.52
N ASP A 183 15.06 28.40 -69.93
CA ASP A 183 13.77 28.74 -70.54
C ASP A 183 13.61 30.25 -70.74
N LYS A 184 14.03 31.06 -69.75
CA LYS A 184 14.06 32.53 -69.87
C LYS A 184 15.04 33.01 -70.94
N ALA A 185 16.19 32.36 -71.10
CA ALA A 185 17.14 32.70 -72.16
C ALA A 185 16.57 32.36 -73.54
N LEU A 186 15.92 31.20 -73.68
CA LEU A 186 15.29 30.75 -74.92
C LEU A 186 14.12 31.66 -75.33
N THR A 187 13.23 31.98 -74.39
CA THR A 187 12.09 32.89 -74.62
C THR A 187 12.56 34.26 -75.08
N ARG A 188 13.54 34.87 -74.42
CA ARG A 188 14.16 36.14 -74.85
C ARG A 188 14.75 36.05 -76.26
N SER A 189 15.42 34.95 -76.61
CA SER A 189 15.96 34.73 -77.95
C SER A 189 14.86 34.65 -79.01
N GLN A 190 13.77 33.93 -78.72
CA GLN A 190 12.62 33.81 -79.61
C GLN A 190 11.88 35.15 -79.77
N GLU A 191 11.70 35.90 -78.68
CA GLU A 191 11.13 37.24 -78.69
C GLU A 191 11.94 38.17 -79.58
N ALA A 192 13.27 38.22 -79.40
CA ALA A 192 14.17 39.00 -80.23
C ALA A 192 14.08 38.62 -81.73
N LEU A 193 13.95 37.33 -82.05
CA LEU A 193 13.76 36.88 -83.44
C LEU A 193 12.42 37.34 -84.02
N LYS A 194 11.33 37.22 -83.26
CA LYS A 194 9.99 37.69 -83.68
C LYS A 194 9.98 39.20 -83.89
N GLU A 195 10.59 39.96 -82.99
CA GLU A 195 10.68 41.42 -83.07
C GLU A 195 11.50 41.85 -84.30
N ARG A 196 12.61 41.16 -84.62
CA ARG A 196 13.36 41.37 -85.87
C ARG A 196 12.51 41.09 -87.12
N GLN A 197 11.65 40.07 -87.08
CA GLN A 197 10.73 39.80 -88.18
C GLN A 197 9.67 40.90 -88.33
N LEU A 198 9.10 41.39 -87.21
CA LEU A 198 8.14 42.49 -87.20
C LEU A 198 8.75 43.80 -87.71
N LEU A 199 10.02 44.08 -87.39
CA LEU A 199 10.73 45.25 -87.89
C LEU A 199 10.84 45.31 -89.41
N ARG A 200 10.77 44.16 -90.10
CA ARG A 200 10.69 44.12 -91.58
C ARG A 200 9.38 44.69 -92.12
N LEU A 201 8.31 44.66 -91.32
CA LEU A 201 6.96 45.15 -91.68
C LEU A 201 6.68 46.55 -91.11
N ASN A 202 7.19 46.85 -89.91
CA ASN A 202 7.05 48.15 -89.25
C ASN A 202 8.39 48.58 -88.64
N PRO A 203 9.01 49.68 -89.10
CA PRO A 203 10.38 50.03 -88.71
C PRO A 203 10.53 50.51 -87.26
N ILE A 204 9.44 50.72 -86.51
CA ILE A 204 9.50 51.22 -85.13
C ILE A 204 9.57 50.04 -84.15
N ASN A 205 10.61 50.05 -83.30
CA ASN A 205 10.73 49.12 -82.18
C ASN A 205 9.92 49.60 -80.97
N TRP A 206 8.64 49.27 -80.93
CA TRP A 206 7.73 49.68 -79.85
C TRP A 206 8.04 49.03 -78.49
N SER A 207 8.61 47.83 -78.48
CA SER A 207 8.89 47.06 -77.25
C SER A 207 10.27 47.35 -76.66
N GLY A 208 11.16 48.04 -77.40
CA GLY A 208 12.49 48.46 -76.93
C GLY A 208 13.38 47.30 -76.50
N THR A 209 13.10 46.07 -76.95
CA THR A 209 13.72 44.85 -76.41
C THR A 209 14.95 44.44 -77.22
N LEU A 210 15.00 44.81 -78.49
CA LEU A 210 16.23 44.83 -79.30
C LEU A 210 17.07 46.07 -78.97
N LYS A 211 18.27 45.83 -78.42
CA LYS A 211 19.34 46.83 -78.29
C LYS A 211 20.19 46.90 -79.54
#